data_AF-X1UKR0-F1
#
_entry.id   AF-X1UKR0-F1
#
_cell.length_a   1.000
_cell.length_b   1.000
_cell.length_c   1.000
_cell.angle_alpha   90.00
_cell.angle_beta   90.00
_cell.angle_gamma   90.00
#
_symmetry.space_group_name_H-M   'P 1'
#
loop_
_entity.id
_entity.type
_entity.pdbx_description
1 polymer ?
#
loop_
_entity_poly.entity_id
_entity_poly.type
_entity_poly.pdbx_seq_one_letter_code
_entity_poly.pdbx_strand_id
1 'polypeptide(L)'
;EYGARCRRVMNLMFMLPDVPGLGVWQIDTSSFYSIREINSTLEIIKNLTKRPDYPEGRIAFIPLTLSLGPYDVSPPGISKKTVHIMHIRTDVKLADIIRHAMLPPGRVLVPEPELEEAPDDLFPKEVLELHEAQPAEKPPPAQEEDIFGLNAEREEEWTAIRKLMGEVHVNEKTARSYFANVCDISVTIEELAKETVPPALTVHMLKEFRQRLEQSRMNL
;
A
#
# COMPACT_ATOMS: atom_id res chain seq x y z
N GLU A 1 -12.18 -4.52 46.08
CA GLU A 1 -10.98 -5.34 46.32
C GLU A 1 -9.97 -5.13 45.20
N TYR A 2 -8.81 -4.56 45.51
CA TYR A 2 -7.68 -4.45 44.58
C TYR A 2 -6.69 -5.55 44.97
N GLY A 3 -6.57 -6.62 44.18
CA GLY A 3 -5.51 -7.60 44.44
C GLY A 3 -5.55 -8.98 43.76
N ALA A 4 -6.68 -9.44 43.21
CA ALA A 4 -6.79 -10.85 42.78
C ALA A 4 -6.71 -11.11 41.27
N ARG A 5 -6.59 -10.09 40.40
CA ARG A 5 -6.56 -10.26 38.94
C ARG A 5 -5.56 -9.33 38.27
N CYS A 6 -4.84 -9.83 37.27
CA CYS A 6 -3.97 -9.03 36.41
C CYS A 6 -4.74 -7.84 35.83
N ARG A 7 -4.19 -6.63 36.00
CA ARG A 7 -4.76 -5.40 35.45
C ARG A 7 -4.24 -5.20 34.03
N ARG A 8 -5.14 -4.90 33.10
CA ARG A 8 -4.74 -4.49 31.74
C ARG A 8 -4.12 -3.10 31.79
N VAL A 9 -2.96 -2.96 31.18
CA VAL A 9 -2.24 -1.71 31.01
C VAL A 9 -1.89 -1.59 29.53
N MET A 10 -2.05 -0.39 28.98
CA MET A 10 -1.62 -0.04 27.63
C MET A 10 -0.58 1.07 27.75
N ASN A 11 0.50 0.90 27.01
CA ASN A 11 1.60 1.85 26.96
C ASN A 11 1.60 2.45 25.55
N LEU A 12 1.46 3.77 25.46
CA LEU A 12 1.53 4.50 24.20
C LEU A 12 2.83 5.30 24.18
N MET A 13 3.77 4.88 23.33
CA MET A 13 5.03 5.59 23.12
C MET A 13 4.88 6.56 21.94
N PHE A 14 5.40 7.78 22.08
CA PHE A 14 5.40 8.78 21.03
C PHE A 14 6.66 9.65 21.11
N MET A 15 6.98 10.28 19.99
CA MET A 15 8.16 11.13 19.86
C MET A 15 7.76 12.60 19.84
N LEU A 16 8.46 13.43 20.61
CA LEU A 16 8.36 14.88 20.61
C LEU A 16 9.72 15.46 20.17
N PRO A 17 9.90 15.78 18.88
CA PRO A 17 11.20 16.19 18.33
C PRO A 17 11.70 17.53 18.88
N ASP A 18 10.79 18.43 19.25
CA ASP A 18 11.12 19.77 19.75
C ASP A 18 11.46 19.81 21.25
N VAL A 19 11.40 18.66 21.93
CA VAL A 19 11.65 18.56 23.37
C VAL A 19 13.08 18.06 23.62
N PRO A 20 13.87 18.69 24.52
CA PRO A 20 15.24 18.26 24.80
C PRO A 20 15.32 16.80 25.28
N GLY A 21 16.23 16.01 24.69
CA GLY A 21 16.49 14.61 25.04
C GLY A 21 16.42 13.68 23.81
N LEU A 22 16.25 12.36 24.03
CA LEU A 22 15.96 11.41 22.95
C LEU A 22 14.56 11.60 22.33
N GLY A 23 13.75 12.50 22.89
CA GLY A 23 12.42 12.83 22.39
C GLY A 23 11.37 11.73 22.56
N VAL A 24 11.69 10.58 23.17
CA VAL A 24 10.74 9.47 23.35
C VAL A 24 10.01 9.59 24.69
N TRP A 25 8.68 9.65 24.63
CA TRP A 25 7.78 9.77 25.78
C TRP A 25 6.76 8.63 25.78
N GLN A 26 6.24 8.30 26.97
CA GLN A 26 5.29 7.21 27.15
C GLN A 26 4.10 7.64 28.01
N ILE A 27 2.89 7.28 27.57
CA ILE A 27 1.67 7.38 28.37
C ILE A 27 1.19 5.98 28.73
N ASP A 28 1.10 5.72 30.03
CA ASP A 28 0.57 4.47 30.56
C ASP A 28 -0.87 4.67 31.03
N THR A 29 -1.77 3.84 30.53
CA THR A 29 -3.16 3.83 30.98
C THR A 29 -3.61 2.44 31.35
N SER A 30 -4.49 2.39 32.35
CA SER A 30 -5.17 1.17 32.76
C SER A 30 -6.68 1.34 32.74
N SER A 31 -7.16 2.38 32.05
CA SER A 31 -8.58 2.64 31.82
C SER A 31 -9.08 1.73 30.72
N PHE A 32 -10.00 0.82 31.05
CA PHE A 32 -10.59 -0.11 30.08
C PHE A 32 -11.16 0.62 28.85
N TYR A 33 -11.87 1.72 29.07
CA TYR A 33 -12.50 2.45 27.97
C TYR A 33 -11.48 3.17 27.08
N SER A 34 -10.41 3.75 27.65
CA SER A 34 -9.36 4.39 26.85
C SER A 34 -8.59 3.38 26.02
N ILE A 35 -8.29 2.21 26.60
CA ILE A 35 -7.62 1.12 25.88
C ILE A 35 -8.50 0.63 24.73
N ARG A 36 -9.80 0.44 24.98
CA ARG A 36 -10.74 -0.02 23.96
C ARG A 36 -10.87 1.01 22.84
N GLU A 37 -11.11 2.26 23.18
CA GLU A 37 -11.30 3.34 22.22
C GLU A 37 -10.09 3.48 21.28
N ILE A 38 -8.88 3.61 21.83
CA ILE A 38 -7.65 3.74 21.04
C ILE A 38 -7.47 2.55 20.10
N ASN A 39 -7.58 1.32 20.62
CA ASN A 39 -7.39 0.13 19.78
C ASN A 39 -8.45 0.02 18.67
N SER A 40 -9.71 0.33 18.98
CA SER A 40 -10.79 0.31 18.00
C SER A 40 -10.61 1.38 16.91
N THR A 41 -10.20 2.60 17.26
CA THR A 41 -9.92 3.64 16.26
C THR A 41 -8.73 3.27 15.37
N LEU A 42 -7.66 2.72 15.95
CA LEU A 42 -6.50 2.25 15.18
C LEU A 42 -6.86 1.13 14.22
N GLU A 43 -7.72 0.20 14.65
CA GLU A 43 -8.22 -0.89 13.80
C GLU A 43 -9.03 -0.36 12.60
N ILE A 44 -9.89 0.64 12.83
CA ILE A 44 -10.64 1.30 11.75
C ILE A 44 -9.69 1.94 10.74
N ILE A 45 -8.71 2.72 11.22
CA ILE A 45 -7.73 3.38 10.34
C ILE A 45 -6.93 2.35 9.55
N LYS A 46 -6.48 1.26 10.19
CA LYS A 46 -5.80 0.15 9.49
C LYS A 46 -6.67 -0.43 8.39
N ASN A 47 -7.92 -0.76 8.69
CA ASN A 47 -8.84 -1.34 7.71
C ASN A 47 -9.09 -0.42 6.51
N LEU A 48 -9.16 0.89 6.74
CA LEU A 48 -9.33 1.90 5.68
C LEU A 48 -8.09 2.09 4.79
N THR A 49 -6.91 1.72 5.30
CA THR A 49 -5.61 1.97 4.66
C THR A 49 -4.96 0.69 4.15
N LYS A 50 -5.71 -0.42 4.09
CA LYS A 50 -5.27 -1.68 3.49
C LYS A 50 -5.06 -1.50 1.99
N ARG A 51 -3.95 -2.03 1.51
CA ARG A 51 -3.55 -1.98 0.10
C ARG A 51 -2.82 -3.28 -0.27
N PRO A 52 -2.77 -3.66 -1.56
CA PRO A 52 -2.15 -4.93 -1.98
C PRO A 52 -0.70 -5.09 -1.50
N ASP A 53 0.04 -3.98 -1.42
CA ASP A 53 1.43 -3.92 -0.98
C ASP A 53 1.60 -3.73 0.54
N TYR A 54 0.51 -3.48 1.28
CA TYR A 54 0.50 -3.39 2.74
C TYR A 54 -0.84 -3.90 3.32
N PRO A 55 -1.00 -5.24 3.43
CA PRO A 55 -2.29 -5.87 3.76
C PRO A 55 -2.75 -5.62 5.21
N GLU A 56 -1.84 -5.22 6.10
CA GLU A 56 -2.14 -4.94 7.51
C GLU A 56 -2.69 -3.52 7.76
N GLY A 57 -2.58 -2.62 6.77
CA GLY A 57 -3.02 -1.23 6.86
C GLY A 57 -2.02 -0.29 7.54
N ARG A 58 -1.81 0.89 6.98
CA ARG A 58 -0.78 1.85 7.41
C ARG A 58 -1.37 3.01 8.23
N ILE A 59 -0.76 3.29 9.39
CA ILE A 59 -1.13 4.45 10.24
C ILE A 59 -0.08 5.58 10.18
N ALA A 60 1.14 5.29 9.71
CA ALA A 60 2.23 6.26 9.66
C ALA A 60 1.94 7.41 8.68
N PHE A 61 2.28 8.64 9.10
CA PHE A 61 2.07 9.89 8.34
C PHE A 61 0.60 10.29 8.13
N ILE A 62 -0.31 9.77 8.95
CA ILE A 62 -1.69 10.27 9.01
C ILE A 62 -1.75 11.31 10.14
N PRO A 63 -2.24 12.53 9.88
CA PRO A 63 -2.35 13.57 10.90
C PRO A 63 -3.45 13.19 11.91
N LEU A 64 -3.03 12.60 13.02
CA LEU A 64 -3.89 12.15 14.12
C LEU A 64 -3.59 12.95 15.38
N THR A 65 -4.64 13.29 16.13
CA THR A 65 -4.53 14.04 17.38
C THR A 65 -4.99 13.18 18.55
N LEU A 66 -4.11 12.93 19.51
CA LEU A 66 -4.48 12.31 20.78
C LEU A 66 -5.09 13.34 21.72
N SER A 67 -6.30 13.09 22.22
CA SER A 67 -7.04 14.01 23.09
C SER A 67 -7.63 13.27 24.30
N LEU A 68 -7.79 13.97 25.42
CA LEU A 68 -8.46 13.46 26.61
C LEU A 68 -9.80 14.21 26.78
N GLY A 69 -10.93 13.50 26.72
CA GLY A 69 -12.27 14.10 26.75
C GLY A 69 -13.17 13.50 27.83
N PRO A 70 -14.17 14.25 28.34
CA PRO A 70 -15.16 13.72 29.26
C PRO A 70 -16.13 12.78 28.54
N TYR A 71 -16.46 11.66 29.19
CA TYR A 71 -17.37 10.65 28.68
C TYR A 71 -18.24 10.12 29.82
N ASP A 72 -19.54 10.10 29.60
CA ASP A 72 -20.50 9.65 30.59
C ASP A 72 -20.70 8.13 30.49
N VAL A 73 -20.30 7.43 31.54
CA VAL A 73 -20.60 6.00 31.72
C VAL A 73 -21.69 5.81 32.76
N SER A 74 -22.53 4.80 32.55
CA SER A 74 -23.54 4.36 33.52
C SER A 74 -23.17 2.95 34.01
N PRO A 75 -22.38 2.81 35.09
CA PRO A 75 -22.09 1.52 35.66
C PRO A 75 -23.37 0.85 36.19
N PRO A 76 -23.48 -0.48 36.17
CA PRO A 76 -24.60 -1.17 36.79
C PRO A 76 -24.67 -0.83 38.29
N GLY A 77 -25.77 -0.20 38.72
CA GLY A 77 -26.05 0.14 40.12
C GLY A 77 -25.64 1.54 40.59
N ILE A 78 -25.07 2.40 39.74
CA ILE A 78 -24.73 3.80 40.07
C ILE A 78 -25.28 4.74 38.99
N SER A 79 -25.69 5.95 39.39
CA SER A 79 -26.04 7.03 38.45
C SER A 79 -24.85 7.44 37.57
N LYS A 80 -25.13 8.17 36.47
CA LYS A 80 -24.14 8.58 35.47
C LYS A 80 -22.87 9.15 36.11
N LYS A 81 -21.71 8.62 35.73
CA LYS A 81 -20.40 9.12 36.13
C LYS A 81 -19.64 9.58 34.90
N THR A 82 -19.20 10.83 34.91
CA THR A 82 -18.30 11.35 33.89
C THR A 82 -16.88 10.88 34.18
N VAL A 83 -16.27 10.17 33.23
CA VAL A 83 -14.87 9.73 33.25
C VAL A 83 -14.13 10.36 32.08
N HIS A 84 -12.85 10.64 32.24
CA HIS A 84 -12.03 11.15 31.14
C HIS A 84 -11.43 9.98 30.35
N ILE A 85 -11.67 9.95 29.05
CA ILE A 85 -11.23 8.89 28.15
C ILE A 85 -10.31 9.50 27.10
N MET A 86 -9.26 8.75 26.74
CA MET A 86 -8.39 9.13 25.62
C MET A 86 -9.02 8.72 24.30
N HIS A 87 -9.04 9.65 23.35
CA HIS A 87 -9.57 9.49 22.00
C HIS A 87 -8.53 9.92 20.98
N ILE A 88 -8.46 9.19 19.87
CA ILE A 88 -7.75 9.62 18.67
C ILE A 88 -8.75 10.38 17.80
N ARG A 89 -8.48 11.66 17.55
CA ARG A 89 -9.27 12.54 16.69
C ARG A 89 -8.53 12.80 15.40
N THR A 90 -9.30 13.12 14.37
CA THR A 90 -8.80 13.43 13.05
C THR A 90 -9.66 14.54 12.47
N ASP A 91 -9.05 15.67 12.15
CA ASP A 91 -9.76 16.81 11.53
C ASP A 91 -9.73 16.74 9.99
N VAL A 92 -9.03 15.75 9.42
CA VAL A 92 -8.95 15.54 7.97
C VAL A 92 -10.09 14.71 7.42
N LYS A 93 -10.47 14.95 6.16
CA LYS A 93 -11.51 14.18 5.47
C LYS A 93 -11.02 12.75 5.22
N LEU A 94 -11.95 11.81 5.18
CA LEU A 94 -11.64 10.40 4.86
C LEU A 94 -10.86 10.25 3.55
N ALA A 95 -11.17 11.06 2.54
CA ALA A 95 -10.47 11.08 1.26
C ALA A 95 -8.97 11.40 1.43
N ASP A 96 -8.62 12.30 2.34
CA ASP A 96 -7.23 12.70 2.58
C ASP A 96 -6.47 11.62 3.35
N ILE A 97 -7.14 10.90 4.27
CA ILE A 97 -6.58 9.73 4.95
C ILE A 97 -6.18 8.66 3.92
N ILE A 98 -7.06 8.37 2.96
CA ILE A 98 -6.78 7.40 1.89
C ILE A 98 -5.61 7.90 1.03
N ARG A 99 -5.59 9.17 0.64
CA ARG A 99 -4.47 9.76 -0.13
C ARG A 99 -3.13 9.61 0.59
N HIS A 100 -3.07 9.95 1.87
CA HIS A 100 -1.85 9.80 2.66
C HIS A 100 -1.43 8.34 2.81
N ALA A 101 -2.38 7.41 2.88
CA ALA A 101 -2.10 5.98 2.89
C ALA A 101 -1.59 5.44 1.54
N MET A 102 -1.96 6.07 0.43
CA MET A 102 -1.48 5.70 -0.91
C MET A 102 -0.06 6.21 -1.19
N LEU A 103 0.41 7.26 -0.50
CA LEU A 103 1.77 7.77 -0.68
C LEU A 103 2.82 6.75 -0.17
N PRO A 104 3.81 6.34 -0.99
CA PRO A 104 4.86 5.46 -0.51
C PRO A 104 5.71 6.16 0.58
N PRO A 105 6.22 5.42 1.58
CA PRO A 105 6.88 6.01 2.75
C PRO A 105 8.10 6.87 2.40
N GLY A 106 8.78 6.59 1.29
CA GLY A 106 9.91 7.39 0.82
C GLY A 106 9.54 8.74 0.21
N ARG A 107 8.32 8.92 -0.33
CA ARG A 107 7.90 10.19 -0.97
C ARG A 107 7.34 11.23 0.00
N VAL A 108 7.02 10.85 1.24
CA VAL A 108 6.47 11.81 2.22
C VAL A 108 7.56 12.73 2.80
N LEU A 109 8.82 12.29 2.81
CA LEU A 109 9.93 13.03 3.38
C LEU A 109 10.75 13.81 2.35
N VAL A 110 10.53 13.57 1.06
CA VAL A 110 11.24 14.29 0.00
C VAL A 110 10.39 15.52 -0.31
N PRO A 111 10.87 16.74 -0.04
CA PRO A 111 10.24 17.95 -0.57
C PRO A 111 10.02 17.75 -2.06
N GLU A 112 8.90 18.21 -2.61
CA GLU A 112 8.76 18.24 -4.06
C GLU A 112 10.01 18.93 -4.62
N PRO A 113 10.77 18.27 -5.51
CA PRO A 113 11.95 18.89 -6.07
C PRO A 113 11.49 20.19 -6.71
N GLU A 114 11.99 21.31 -6.20
CA GLU A 114 11.83 22.58 -6.90
C GLU A 114 12.43 22.36 -8.28
N LEU A 115 11.56 22.33 -9.30
CA LEU A 115 11.99 22.30 -10.69
C LEU A 115 12.59 23.67 -10.96
N GLU A 116 13.83 23.86 -10.52
CA GLU A 116 14.65 24.99 -10.94
C GLU A 116 14.72 24.87 -12.47
N GLU A 117 14.11 25.83 -13.18
CA GLU A 117 14.21 25.89 -14.64
C GLU A 117 15.69 25.85 -14.99
N ALA A 118 16.10 24.80 -15.71
CA ALA A 118 17.50 24.57 -16.03
C ALA A 118 18.06 25.83 -16.70
N PRO A 119 19.16 26.43 -16.20
CA PRO A 119 19.67 27.67 -16.76
C PRO A 119 19.97 27.52 -18.25
N ASP A 120 19.42 28.41 -19.07
CA ASP A 120 19.58 28.43 -20.53
C ASP A 120 21.05 28.53 -21.00
N ASP A 121 21.97 28.84 -20.09
CA ASP A 121 23.41 29.02 -20.33
C ASP A 121 24.22 27.72 -20.21
N LEU A 122 23.63 26.62 -19.75
CA LEU A 122 24.31 25.33 -19.64
C LEU A 122 24.40 24.56 -20.97
N PHE A 123 23.65 25.01 -21.99
CA PHE A 123 23.59 24.37 -23.30
C PHE A 123 23.95 25.38 -24.39
N PRO A 124 24.87 25.06 -25.30
CA PRO A 124 25.14 25.89 -26.47
C PRO A 124 23.84 26.14 -27.26
N LYS A 125 23.64 27.37 -27.74
CA LYS A 125 22.39 27.79 -28.41
C LYS A 125 22.04 26.90 -29.60
N GLU A 126 23.05 26.37 -30.28
CA GLU A 126 22.84 25.45 -31.40
C GLU A 126 22.14 24.14 -30.99
N VAL A 127 22.31 23.70 -29.74
CA VAL A 127 21.67 22.48 -29.20
C VAL A 127 20.22 22.75 -28.79
N LEU A 128 19.93 23.94 -28.27
CA LEU A 128 18.58 24.36 -27.88
C LEU A 128 17.68 24.56 -29.11
N GLU A 129 18.19 25.21 -30.16
CA GLU A 129 17.46 25.41 -31.42
C GLU A 129 17.14 24.08 -32.12
N LEU A 130 18.03 23.07 -32.02
CA LEU A 130 17.78 21.71 -32.51
C LEU A 130 16.72 20.95 -31.70
N HIS A 131 16.53 21.30 -30.42
CA HIS A 131 15.54 20.69 -29.55
C HIS A 131 14.16 21.34 -29.76
N GLU A 132 14.10 22.67 -29.91
CA GLU A 132 12.87 23.42 -30.20
C GLU A 132 12.32 23.15 -31.62
N ALA A 133 13.20 22.86 -32.58
CA ALA A 133 12.80 22.52 -33.95
C ALA A 133 12.28 21.08 -34.11
N GLN A 134 12.42 20.22 -33.09
CA GLN A 134 11.81 18.89 -33.10
C GLN A 134 10.35 19.01 -32.65
N PRO A 135 9.38 18.50 -33.44
CA PRO A 135 8.00 18.41 -32.98
C PRO A 135 7.99 17.67 -31.65
N ALA A 136 7.31 18.23 -30.64
CA ALA A 136 7.16 17.61 -29.32
C ALA A 136 6.74 16.14 -29.46
N GLU A 137 7.73 15.25 -29.46
CA GLU A 137 7.51 13.83 -29.42
C GLU A 137 6.81 13.60 -28.08
N LYS A 138 5.62 13.00 -28.12
CA LYS A 138 4.91 12.62 -26.89
C LYS A 138 5.95 11.96 -26.00
N PRO A 139 6.02 12.33 -24.70
CA PRO A 139 6.99 11.71 -23.80
C PRO A 139 6.90 10.20 -24.01
N PRO A 140 8.02 9.50 -24.21
CA PRO A 140 8.01 8.06 -24.40
C PRO A 140 7.13 7.46 -23.30
N PRO A 141 6.24 6.51 -23.62
CA PRO A 141 5.37 5.90 -22.62
C PRO A 141 6.26 5.52 -21.45
N ALA A 142 5.94 6.06 -20.28
CA ALA A 142 6.74 5.94 -19.06
C ALA A 142 7.35 4.54 -19.03
N GLN A 143 8.67 4.47 -19.26
CA GLN A 143 9.37 3.22 -19.05
C GLN A 143 9.23 2.99 -17.56
N GLU A 144 8.35 2.07 -17.18
CA GLU A 144 8.24 1.58 -15.81
C GLU A 144 9.65 1.16 -15.44
N GLU A 145 10.34 1.99 -14.65
CA GLU A 145 11.68 1.70 -14.20
C GLU A 145 11.69 0.28 -13.64
N ASP A 146 12.72 -0.47 -14.03
CA ASP A 146 12.86 -1.88 -13.72
C ASP A 146 13.14 -2.03 -12.21
N ILE A 147 12.08 -1.91 -11.40
CA ILE A 147 12.14 -2.03 -9.95
C ILE A 147 12.54 -3.49 -9.67
N PHE A 148 13.84 -3.72 -9.41
CA PHE A 148 14.43 -4.99 -8.97
C PHE A 148 14.42 -6.16 -9.99
N GLY A 149 14.46 -5.91 -11.31
CA GLY A 149 14.56 -7.00 -12.30
C GLY A 149 13.32 -7.91 -12.38
N LEU A 150 12.21 -7.48 -11.78
CA LEU A 150 10.93 -8.17 -11.79
C LEU A 150 10.34 -8.27 -13.20
N ASN A 151 10.68 -7.35 -14.11
CA ASN A 151 10.20 -7.42 -15.50
C ASN A 151 10.91 -8.54 -16.28
N ALA A 152 12.21 -8.74 -16.06
CA ALA A 152 12.96 -9.83 -16.68
C ALA A 152 12.46 -11.21 -16.21
N GLU A 153 12.25 -11.38 -14.88
CA GLU A 153 11.65 -12.62 -14.34
C GLU A 153 10.24 -12.88 -14.89
N ARG A 154 9.46 -11.81 -15.08
CA ARG A 154 8.11 -11.89 -15.63
C ARG A 154 8.11 -12.40 -17.08
N GLU A 155 9.04 -11.94 -17.91
CA GLU A 155 9.19 -12.37 -19.31
C GLU A 155 9.69 -13.81 -19.43
N GLU A 156 10.61 -14.23 -18.56
CA GLU A 156 11.10 -15.61 -18.51
C GLU A 156 9.97 -16.59 -18.16
N GLU A 157 9.18 -16.29 -17.13
CA GLU A 157 8.06 -17.15 -16.72
C GLU A 157 6.98 -17.22 -17.80
N TRP A 158 6.69 -16.12 -18.49
CA TRP A 158 5.74 -16.11 -19.59
C TRP A 158 6.19 -16.99 -20.77
N THR A 159 7.48 -16.93 -21.11
CA THR A 159 8.08 -17.76 -22.15
C THR A 159 8.00 -19.25 -21.79
N ALA A 160 8.28 -19.59 -20.53
CA ALA A 160 8.17 -20.95 -20.02
C ALA A 160 6.74 -21.49 -20.07
N ILE A 161 5.75 -20.67 -19.67
CA ILE A 161 4.33 -21.02 -19.72
C ILE A 161 3.88 -21.25 -21.16
N ARG A 162 4.29 -20.42 -22.12
CA ARG A 162 3.94 -20.60 -23.54
C ARG A 162 4.49 -21.90 -24.11
N LYS A 163 5.73 -22.24 -23.78
CA LYS A 163 6.31 -23.53 -24.15
C LYS A 163 5.48 -24.69 -23.59
N LEU A 164 5.09 -24.63 -22.32
CA LEU A 164 4.26 -25.64 -21.67
C LEU A 164 2.82 -25.69 -22.23
N MET A 165 2.21 -24.55 -22.57
CA MET A 165 0.90 -24.52 -23.22
C MET A 165 0.93 -25.19 -24.60
N GLY A 166 2.04 -25.03 -25.33
CA GLY A 166 2.28 -25.73 -26.59
C GLY A 166 2.42 -27.24 -26.42
N GLU A 167 3.10 -27.70 -25.37
CA GLU A 167 3.28 -29.13 -25.05
C GLU A 167 1.99 -29.81 -24.58
N VAL A 168 1.14 -29.10 -23.82
CA VAL A 168 -0.09 -29.66 -23.21
C VAL A 168 -1.35 -29.39 -24.07
N HIS A 169 -1.20 -28.75 -25.24
CA HIS A 169 -2.31 -28.34 -26.13
C HIS A 169 -3.43 -27.57 -25.42
N VAL A 170 -3.08 -26.71 -24.46
CA VAL A 170 -4.05 -25.89 -23.75
C VAL A 170 -4.45 -24.69 -24.63
N ASN A 171 -5.74 -24.58 -24.91
CA ASN A 171 -6.30 -23.50 -25.73
C ASN A 171 -6.28 -22.15 -24.98
N GLU A 172 -6.06 -21.03 -25.68
CA GLU A 172 -6.03 -19.69 -25.07
C GLU A 172 -7.35 -19.33 -24.36
N LYS A 173 -8.46 -19.95 -24.78
CA LYS A 173 -9.77 -19.84 -24.10
C LYS A 173 -9.76 -20.41 -22.68
N THR A 174 -9.02 -21.50 -22.46
CA THR A 174 -8.89 -22.15 -21.15
C THR A 174 -7.97 -21.33 -20.24
N ALA A 175 -6.89 -20.77 -20.79
CA ALA A 175 -6.04 -19.83 -20.06
C ALA A 175 -6.81 -18.57 -19.64
N ARG A 176 -7.64 -18.00 -20.53
CA ARG A 176 -8.51 -16.86 -20.19
C ARG A 176 -9.51 -17.19 -19.07
N SER A 177 -10.15 -18.36 -19.15
CA SER A 177 -11.05 -18.85 -18.09
C SER A 177 -10.32 -18.96 -16.75
N TYR A 178 -9.08 -19.44 -16.75
CA TYR A 178 -8.28 -19.52 -15.53
C TYR A 178 -8.00 -18.14 -14.93
N PHE A 179 -7.49 -17.19 -15.72
CA PHE A 179 -7.17 -15.86 -15.20
C PHE A 179 -8.41 -15.08 -14.75
N ALA A 180 -9.55 -15.27 -15.42
CA ALA A 180 -10.81 -14.67 -15.02
C ALA A 180 -11.36 -15.26 -13.72
N ASN A 181 -11.30 -16.59 -13.53
CA ASN A 181 -11.92 -17.26 -12.39
C ASN A 181 -11.01 -17.33 -11.14
N VAL A 182 -9.69 -17.43 -11.33
CA VAL A 182 -8.72 -17.64 -10.25
C VAL A 182 -8.03 -16.34 -9.86
N CYS A 183 -7.74 -15.47 -10.84
CA CYS A 183 -7.01 -14.23 -10.60
C CYS A 183 -7.91 -12.98 -10.63
N ASP A 184 -9.20 -13.12 -10.94
CA ASP A 184 -10.17 -12.02 -11.11
C ASP A 184 -9.71 -10.94 -12.11
N ILE A 185 -8.98 -11.35 -13.15
CA ILE A 185 -8.43 -10.46 -14.18
C ILE A 185 -9.06 -10.78 -15.53
N SER A 186 -9.66 -9.77 -16.15
CA SER A 186 -10.20 -9.86 -17.50
C SER A 186 -9.10 -9.61 -18.56
N VAL A 187 -8.28 -10.62 -18.86
CA VAL A 187 -7.33 -10.57 -19.98
C VAL A 187 -8.04 -10.89 -21.30
N THR A 188 -7.75 -10.13 -22.35
CA THR A 188 -8.29 -10.43 -23.69
C THR A 188 -7.51 -11.58 -24.36
N ILE A 189 -8.16 -12.31 -25.27
CA ILE A 189 -7.50 -13.42 -26.01
C ILE A 189 -6.35 -12.89 -26.87
N GLU A 190 -6.49 -11.67 -27.39
CA GLU A 190 -5.48 -11.00 -28.20
C GLU A 190 -4.24 -10.61 -27.38
N GLU A 191 -4.42 -10.23 -26.10
CA GLU A 191 -3.31 -9.98 -25.18
C GLU A 191 -2.58 -11.27 -24.80
N LEU A 192 -3.30 -12.37 -24.61
CA LEU A 192 -2.71 -13.69 -24.36
C LEU A 192 -1.95 -14.24 -25.59
N ALA A 193 -2.35 -13.82 -26.80
CA ALA A 193 -1.71 -14.18 -28.05
C ALA A 193 -0.43 -13.37 -28.36
N LYS A 194 -0.21 -12.23 -27.71
CA LYS A 194 1.02 -11.43 -27.87
C LYS A 194 2.23 -12.04 -27.17
N GLU A 195 3.40 -11.91 -27.78
CA GLU A 195 4.69 -12.38 -27.25
C GLU A 195 5.08 -11.71 -25.94
N THR A 196 4.64 -10.46 -25.76
CA THR A 196 4.82 -9.68 -24.54
C THR A 196 3.87 -10.11 -23.43
N VAL A 197 4.34 -10.08 -22.19
CA VAL A 197 3.50 -10.36 -21.02
C VAL A 197 2.42 -9.28 -20.89
N PRO A 198 1.14 -9.66 -20.72
CA PRO A 198 0.09 -8.70 -20.39
C PRO A 198 0.43 -7.93 -19.10
N PRO A 199 0.31 -6.58 -19.08
CA PRO A 199 0.72 -5.75 -17.94
C PRO A 199 -0.11 -6.02 -16.68
N ALA A 200 -1.30 -6.59 -16.83
CA ALA A 200 -2.17 -6.98 -15.71
C ALA A 200 -1.67 -8.22 -14.95
N LEU A 201 -0.74 -9.00 -15.51
CA LEU A 201 -0.28 -10.25 -14.90
C LEU A 201 0.96 -10.02 -14.03
N THR A 202 0.87 -10.44 -12.77
CA THR A 202 1.99 -10.41 -11.82
C THR A 202 2.80 -11.71 -11.86
N VAL A 203 4.08 -11.67 -11.46
CA VAL A 203 4.98 -12.85 -11.43
C VAL A 203 4.41 -14.01 -10.61
N HIS A 204 3.74 -13.72 -9.49
CA HIS A 204 3.11 -14.75 -8.66
C HIS A 204 2.02 -15.52 -9.41
N MET A 205 1.16 -14.81 -10.15
CA MET A 205 0.07 -15.42 -10.92
C MET A 205 0.60 -16.32 -12.05
N LEU A 206 1.70 -15.91 -12.69
CA LEU A 206 2.37 -16.72 -13.71
C LEU A 206 2.94 -18.00 -13.11
N LYS A 207 3.63 -17.92 -11.96
CA LYS A 207 4.19 -19.11 -11.27
C LYS A 207 3.10 -20.09 -10.83
N GLU A 208 1.98 -19.60 -10.31
CA GLU A 208 0.85 -20.47 -9.94
C GLU A 208 0.23 -21.16 -11.16
N PHE A 209 0.03 -20.42 -12.26
CA PHE A 209 -0.49 -20.98 -13.49
C PHE A 209 0.45 -22.05 -14.07
N ARG A 210 1.76 -21.78 -14.08
CA ARG A 210 2.78 -22.74 -14.49
C ARG A 210 2.73 -24.03 -13.67
N GLN A 211 2.68 -23.92 -12.35
CA GLN A 211 2.63 -25.08 -11.46
C GLN A 211 1.40 -25.95 -11.75
N ARG A 212 0.24 -25.34 -12.04
CA ARG A 212 -0.97 -26.09 -12.42
C ARG A 212 -0.85 -26.74 -13.80
N LEU A 213 -0.22 -26.07 -14.77
CA LEU A 213 0.06 -26.69 -16.07
C LEU A 213 0.98 -27.90 -15.91
N GLU A 214 2.02 -27.81 -15.08
CA GLU A 214 2.90 -28.94 -14.78
C GLU A 214 2.17 -30.10 -14.09
N GLN A 215 1.25 -29.82 -13.16
CA GLN A 215 0.38 -30.84 -12.55
C GLN A 215 -0.54 -31.48 -13.59
N SER A 216 -1.12 -30.70 -14.50
CA SER A 216 -1.97 -31.23 -15.57
C SER A 216 -1.18 -32.11 -16.55
N ARG A 217 0.10 -31.79 -16.79
CA ARG A 217 1.03 -32.62 -17.57
C ARG A 217 1.35 -33.95 -16.88
N MET A 218 1.47 -33.98 -15.55
CA MET A 218 1.74 -35.23 -14.80
C MET A 218 0.50 -36.14 -14.65
N ASN A 219 -0.70 -35.58 -14.82
CA ASN A 219 -1.96 -36.32 -14.73
C ASN A 219 -2.48 -36.82 -16.10
N LEU A 220 -1.74 -36.57 -17.18
CA LEU A 220 -1.94 -37.09 -18.54
C LEU A 220 -1.02 -38.29 -18.78
#